data_AF-A0A3C2CTH4-F1
#
_entry.id   AF-A0A3C2CTH4-F1
#
_cell.length_a   1.000
_cell.length_b   1.000
_cell.length_c   1.000
_cell.angle_alpha   90.00
_cell.angle_beta   90.00
_cell.angle_gamma   90.00
#
_symmetry.space_group_name_H-M   'P 1'
#
loop_
_entity.id
_entity.type
_entity.pdbx_description
1 polymer ?
#
loop_
_entity_poly.entity_id
_entity_poly.type
_entity_poly.pdbx_seq_one_letter_code
_entity_poly.pdbx_strand_id
1 'polypeptide(L)'
;MTISIDQNAYKWFEKEFEIPKPFFIRLYPQYAGFGDKNKGYSLAFSLETPTIAAQQQEIDGITFYVESNDTWFFDETDVEIKYSDAVQEIIAAYKEHH
;
A
#
# COMPACT_ATOMS: atom_id res chain seq x y z
N MET A 1 0.85 -10.25 8.57
CA MET A 1 0.57 -9.23 7.55
C MET A 1 0.12 -9.88 6.25
N THR A 2 -1.03 -9.42 5.76
CA THR A 2 -1.50 -9.56 4.38
C THR A 2 -1.68 -8.18 3.78
N ILE A 3 -1.51 -8.08 2.46
CA ILE A 3 -1.90 -6.91 1.68
C ILE A 3 -3.16 -7.30 0.95
N SER A 4 -4.18 -6.44 1.02
CA SER A 4 -5.43 -6.59 0.27
C SER A 4 -5.76 -5.26 -0.40
N ILE A 5 -6.08 -5.32 -1.69
CA ILE A 5 -6.49 -4.15 -2.48
C ILE A 5 -7.92 -4.38 -2.94
N ASP A 6 -8.81 -3.44 -2.60
CA ASP A 6 -10.18 -3.50 -3.12
C ASP A 6 -10.22 -3.23 -4.64
N GLN A 7 -11.29 -3.67 -5.31
CA GLN A 7 -11.39 -3.54 -6.77
C GLN A 7 -11.49 -2.08 -7.26
N ASN A 8 -12.04 -1.17 -6.47
CA ASN A 8 -12.14 0.24 -6.80
C ASN A 8 -10.82 0.98 -6.56
N ALA A 9 -10.07 0.63 -5.51
CA ALA A 9 -8.72 1.09 -5.23
C ALA A 9 -7.77 0.63 -6.33
N TYR A 10 -7.90 -0.62 -6.78
CA TYR A 10 -7.19 -1.12 -7.96
C TYR A 10 -7.42 -0.20 -9.19
N LYS A 11 -8.68 0.09 -9.51
CA LYS A 11 -9.02 0.99 -10.63
C LYS A 11 -8.49 2.42 -10.42
N TRP A 12 -8.49 2.87 -9.17
CA TRP A 12 -7.89 4.16 -8.82
C TRP A 12 -6.40 4.16 -9.15
N PHE A 13 -5.63 3.14 -8.74
CA PHE A 13 -4.20 3.03 -9.08
C PHE A 13 -3.94 2.91 -10.57
N GLU A 14 -4.76 2.13 -11.29
CA GLU A 14 -4.67 2.00 -12.74
C GLU A 14 -4.84 3.37 -13.44
N LYS A 15 -5.82 4.16 -12.98
CA LYS A 15 -6.09 5.50 -13.50
C LYS A 15 -5.04 6.53 -13.07
N GLU A 16 -4.59 6.47 -11.82
CA GLU A 16 -3.64 7.45 -11.25
C GLU A 16 -2.29 7.38 -11.96
N PHE A 17 -1.77 6.17 -12.18
CA PHE A 17 -0.46 6.00 -12.81
C PHE A 17 -0.53 6.01 -14.34
N GLU A 18 -1.63 5.55 -14.95
CA GLU A 18 -1.86 5.57 -16.41
C GLU A 18 -0.67 5.05 -17.26
N ILE A 19 -0.01 3.98 -16.78
CA ILE A 19 1.14 3.36 -17.47
C ILE A 19 0.83 1.93 -17.97
N PRO A 20 1.57 1.45 -18.99
CA PRO A 20 1.42 0.08 -19.46
C PRO A 20 1.74 -0.96 -18.38
N LYS A 21 0.89 -1.99 -18.29
CA LYS A 21 1.14 -3.18 -17.49
C LYS A 21 2.12 -4.13 -18.19
N PRO A 22 2.90 -4.94 -17.45
CA PRO A 22 2.88 -5.04 -15.99
C PRO A 22 3.73 -3.96 -15.31
N PHE A 23 3.32 -3.56 -14.11
CA PHE A 23 4.12 -2.68 -13.24
C PHE A 23 3.91 -3.01 -11.76
N PHE A 24 4.76 -2.40 -10.93
CA PHE A 24 4.86 -2.69 -9.51
C PHE A 24 4.60 -1.42 -8.71
N ILE A 25 3.81 -1.54 -7.63
CA ILE A 25 3.57 -0.49 -6.66
C ILE A 25 4.12 -0.98 -5.31
N ARG A 26 5.18 -0.32 -4.82
CA ARG A 26 5.68 -0.55 -3.47
C ARG A 26 4.81 0.17 -2.47
N LEU A 27 4.43 -0.50 -1.40
CA LEU A 27 3.83 0.04 -0.19
C LEU A 27 4.95 0.20 0.85
N TYR A 28 5.22 1.42 1.31
CA TYR A 28 6.32 1.66 2.25
C TYR A 28 5.98 2.71 3.31
N PRO A 29 6.56 2.61 4.52
CA PRO A 29 6.48 3.66 5.51
C PRO A 29 7.23 4.91 5.04
N GLN A 30 6.51 6.02 4.94
CA GLN A 30 7.10 7.35 4.73
C GLN A 30 6.97 8.17 6.00
N TYR A 31 8.08 8.77 6.42
CA TYR A 31 8.07 9.69 7.54
C TYR A 31 7.33 10.98 7.15
N ALA A 32 6.18 11.23 7.76
CA ALA A 32 5.28 12.36 7.49
C ALA A 32 5.22 13.38 8.64
N GLY A 33 6.14 13.30 9.61
CA GLY A 33 6.43 14.37 10.57
C GLY A 33 6.08 14.07 12.03
N PHE A 34 6.22 15.09 12.87
CA PHE A 34 5.99 15.05 14.32
C PHE A 34 4.58 15.55 14.66
N GLY A 35 3.55 14.75 14.36
CA GLY A 35 2.17 15.03 14.80
C GLY A 35 1.90 14.48 16.20
N ASP A 36 1.16 15.22 17.04
CA ASP A 36 0.80 14.81 18.41
C ASP A 36 -0.07 13.54 18.49
N LYS A 37 -0.69 13.12 17.38
CA LYS A 37 -1.65 11.98 17.35
C LYS A 37 -1.16 10.75 16.58
N ASN A 38 -0.37 10.93 15.52
CA ASN A 38 0.28 9.86 14.75
C ASN A 38 1.79 10.12 14.76
N LYS A 39 2.54 9.41 15.60
CA LYS A 39 3.99 9.59 15.69
C LYS A 39 4.67 9.04 14.43
N GLY A 40 5.01 9.94 13.51
CA GLY A 40 6.09 9.76 12.56
C GLY A 40 5.73 9.30 11.15
N TYR A 41 5.02 8.17 11.00
CA TYR A 41 4.94 7.47 9.72
C TYR A 41 3.53 7.39 9.14
N SER A 42 3.44 7.52 7.82
CA SER A 42 2.27 7.21 7.00
C SER A 42 2.62 6.16 5.95
N LEU A 43 1.60 5.51 5.38
CA LEU A 43 1.80 4.66 4.22
C LEU A 43 1.96 5.50 2.95
N ALA A 44 2.96 5.19 2.14
CA ALA A 44 3.21 5.80 0.84
C ALA A 44 3.36 4.73 -0.25
N PHE A 45 3.30 5.19 -1.50
CA PHE A 45 3.33 4.35 -2.69
C PHE A 45 4.37 4.84 -3.70
N SER A 46 5.10 3.93 -4.35
CA SER A 46 6.03 4.26 -5.45
C SER A 46 5.99 3.22 -6.57
N LEU A 47 6.27 3.67 -7.79
CA LEU A 47 6.45 2.81 -8.97
C LEU A 47 7.88 2.30 -9.06
N GLU A 48 8.16 1.16 -8.44
CA GLU A 48 9.48 0.56 -8.44
C GLU A 48 9.42 -0.96 -8.37
N THR A 49 10.37 -1.64 -8.99
CA THR A 49 10.45 -3.11 -8.98
C THR A 49 11.02 -3.62 -7.66
N PRO A 50 10.52 -4.75 -7.13
CA PRO A 50 11.00 -5.30 -5.87
C PRO A 50 12.47 -5.72 -5.95
N THR A 51 13.23 -5.42 -4.90
CA THR A 51 14.55 -5.98 -4.64
C THR A 51 14.40 -7.31 -3.90
N ILE A 52 13.70 -7.32 -2.76
CA ILE A 52 13.36 -8.52 -1.99
C ILE A 52 11.97 -8.33 -1.37
N ALA A 53 10.92 -8.60 -2.16
CA ALA A 53 9.54 -8.54 -1.67
C ALA A 53 9.31 -9.56 -0.54
N ALA A 54 8.90 -9.06 0.64
CA ALA A 54 8.47 -9.93 1.75
C ALA A 54 7.01 -10.36 1.60
N GLN A 55 6.19 -9.50 1.02
CA GLN A 55 4.79 -9.77 0.72
C GLN A 55 4.42 -9.11 -0.59
N GLN A 56 3.59 -9.78 -1.38
CA GLN A 56 3.07 -9.24 -2.63
C GLN A 56 1.67 -9.75 -2.93
N GLN A 57 0.93 -8.99 -3.73
CA GLN A 57 -0.35 -9.35 -4.31
C GLN A 57 -0.40 -8.82 -5.74
N GLU A 58 -0.67 -9.69 -6.71
CA GLU A 58 -0.87 -9.30 -8.11
C GLU A 58 -2.35 -9.30 -8.44
N ILE A 59 -2.79 -8.26 -9.14
CA ILE A 59 -4.16 -8.09 -9.64
C ILE A 59 -4.06 -7.54 -11.06
N ASP A 60 -4.51 -8.31 -12.05
CA ASP A 60 -4.64 -7.89 -13.45
C ASP A 60 -3.44 -7.08 -13.97
N GLY A 61 -2.22 -7.58 -13.74
CA GLY A 61 -0.95 -7.01 -14.20
C GLY A 61 -0.33 -5.92 -13.31
N ILE A 62 -0.95 -5.56 -12.19
CA ILE A 62 -0.36 -4.65 -11.19
C ILE A 62 0.03 -5.46 -9.97
N THR A 63 1.31 -5.40 -9.60
CA THR A 63 1.81 -6.07 -8.38
C THR A 63 2.02 -5.06 -7.26
N PHE A 64 1.26 -5.21 -6.19
CA PHE A 64 1.40 -4.46 -4.94
C PHE A 64 2.30 -5.24 -4.00
N TYR A 65 3.29 -4.60 -3.39
CA TYR A 65 4.23 -5.33 -2.54
C TYR A 65 4.84 -4.47 -1.43
N VAL A 66 5.41 -5.14 -0.43
CA VAL A 66 6.20 -4.55 0.65
C VAL A 66 7.61 -5.16 0.61
N GLU A 67 8.63 -4.32 0.69
CA GLU A 67 10.02 -4.79 0.77
C GLU A 67 10.31 -5.44 2.13
N SER A 68 11.25 -6.39 2.15
CA SER A 68 11.63 -7.09 3.38
C SER A 68 12.09 -6.14 4.49
N ASN A 69 12.74 -5.02 4.14
CA ASN A 69 13.21 -4.02 5.11
C ASN A 69 12.11 -3.07 5.62
N ASP A 70 10.90 -3.11 5.07
CA ASP A 70 9.75 -2.29 5.48
C ASP A 70 8.74 -3.06 6.33
N THR A 71 8.92 -4.39 6.46
CA THR A 71 8.00 -5.28 7.19
C THR A 71 7.73 -4.85 8.63
N TRP A 72 8.71 -4.23 9.30
CA TRP A 72 8.59 -3.73 10.67
C TRP A 72 7.44 -2.72 10.85
N PHE A 73 7.05 -1.99 9.81
CA PHE A 73 5.96 -1.01 9.89
C PHE A 73 4.58 -1.69 9.94
N PHE A 74 4.50 -2.94 9.51
CA PHE A 74 3.27 -3.70 9.38
C PHE A 74 3.25 -4.92 10.31
N ASP A 75 4.12 -4.94 11.32
CA ASP A 75 4.27 -6.08 12.22
C ASP A 75 2.93 -6.46 12.85
N GLU A 76 2.59 -7.75 12.79
CA GLU A 76 1.29 -8.32 13.19
C GLU A 76 0.05 -7.58 12.66
N THR A 77 0.19 -6.82 11.57
CA THR A 77 -0.88 -5.96 11.04
C THR A 77 -1.17 -6.31 9.58
N ASP A 78 -2.43 -6.57 9.26
CA ASP A 78 -2.89 -6.64 7.88
C ASP A 78 -3.24 -5.25 7.36
N VAL A 79 -3.01 -5.02 6.07
CA VAL A 79 -3.33 -3.77 5.39
C VAL A 79 -4.36 -4.03 4.29
N GLU A 80 -5.39 -3.20 4.30
CA GLU A 80 -6.42 -3.17 3.28
C GLU A 80 -6.49 -1.78 2.67
N ILE A 81 -6.21 -1.67 1.36
CA ILE A 81 -6.35 -0.42 0.62
C ILE A 81 -7.72 -0.39 -0.02
N LYS A 82 -8.49 0.65 0.34
CA LYS A 82 -9.85 0.85 -0.14
C LYS A 82 -10.03 2.15 -0.90
N TYR A 83 -11.01 2.19 -1.80
CA TYR A 83 -11.50 3.45 -2.34
C TYR A 83 -12.66 3.98 -1.49
N SER A 84 -12.61 5.27 -1.17
CA SER A 84 -13.68 5.95 -0.45
C SER A 84 -14.40 6.94 -1.36
N ASP A 85 -15.65 6.64 -1.71
CA ASP A 85 -16.50 7.56 -2.48
C ASP A 85 -16.71 8.91 -1.78
N ALA A 86 -16.64 8.93 -0.44
CA ALA A 86 -16.86 10.13 0.37
C ALA A 86 -15.76 11.18 0.20
N VAL A 87 -14.51 10.74 0.00
CA VAL A 87 -13.37 11.64 -0.24
C VAL A 87 -12.82 11.53 -1.67
N GLN A 88 -13.44 10.68 -2.49
CA GLN A 88 -13.03 10.32 -3.85
C GLN A 88 -11.59 9.82 -3.96
N GLU A 89 -11.08 9.18 -2.90
CA GLU A 89 -9.66 8.91 -2.72
C GLU A 89 -9.41 7.55 -2.07
N ILE A 90 -8.20 7.00 -2.19
CA ILE A 90 -7.83 5.77 -1.49
C ILE A 90 -7.57 6.00 0.00
N ILE A 91 -7.88 4.99 0.81
CA ILE A 91 -7.66 4.95 2.25
C ILE A 91 -7.02 3.62 2.64
N ALA A 92 -6.06 3.65 3.57
CA ALA A 92 -5.49 2.47 4.17
C ALA A 92 -6.24 2.14 5.47
N ALA A 93 -6.72 0.91 5.59
CA ALA A 93 -7.25 0.34 6.82
C ALA A 93 -6.28 -0.72 7.36
N TYR A 94 -6.11 -0.72 8.67
CA TYR A 94 -5.18 -1.60 9.38
C TYR A 94 -5.95 -2.55 10.29
N LYS A 95 -5.55 -3.82 10.32
CA LYS A 95 -6.11 -4.83 11.21
C LYS A 95 -4.98 -5.55 11.94
N GLU A 96 -4.83 -5.23 13.22
CA GLU A 96 -3.86 -5.84 14.12
C GLU A 96 -4.30 -7.25 14.53
N HIS A 97 -3.34 -8.16 14.67
CA HIS A 97 -3.50 -9.50 15.24
C HIS A 97 -3.06 -9.41 16.71
N HIS A 98 -3.96 -9.73 17.65
CA HIS A 98 -3.65 -9.80 19.08
C HIS A 98 -3.42 -11.24 19.53
#